data_AF-A0A6N7PE05-F1
#
_entry.id   AF-A0A6N7PE05-F1
#
_cell.length_a   1.000
_cell.length_b   1.000
_cell.length_c   1.000
_cell.angle_alpha   90.00
_cell.angle_beta   90.00
_cell.angle_gamma   90.00
#
_symmetry.space_group_name_H-M   'P 1'
#
loop_
_entity.id
_entity.type
_entity.pdbx_description
1 polymer ?
#
loop_
_entity_poly.entity_id
_entity_poly.type
_entity_poly.pdbx_seq_one_letter_code
_entity_poly.pdbx_strand_id
1 'polypeptide(L)'
;MKHTVIAISGGSSIGKSTAVNAVIDVLPSHFPGAIVEFLITGGDNRVIVTIGDIKIGIESQGDPGSRLPESLKIFLARGCQIIICATRTSGGTVNAVQALQDNHQFDVIWTKHYSSKEKHAATPIINQFFAEHMAHLVRQLINGVI
;
A
#
# COMPACT_ATOMS: atom_id res chain seq x y z
N MET A 1 14.03 -6.58 -10.65
CA MET A 1 13.27 -5.66 -9.78
C MET A 1 13.77 -5.83 -8.36
N LYS A 2 14.00 -4.74 -7.62
CA LYS A 2 14.25 -4.78 -6.18
C LYS A 2 12.90 -4.90 -5.45
N HIS A 3 12.84 -5.65 -4.35
CA HIS A 3 11.62 -5.69 -3.54
C HIS A 3 11.39 -4.33 -2.89
N THR A 4 10.13 -3.85 -2.87
CA THR A 4 9.82 -2.47 -2.45
C THR A 4 8.59 -2.40 -1.57
N VAL A 5 8.67 -1.61 -0.51
CA VAL A 5 7.52 -1.18 0.29
C VAL A 5 7.20 0.27 -0.02
N ILE A 6 5.96 0.56 -0.37
CA ILE A 6 5.39 1.90 -0.45
C ILE A 6 4.60 2.13 0.84
N ALA A 7 5.18 2.89 1.77
CA ALA A 7 4.61 3.17 3.08
C ALA A 7 3.92 4.53 3.09
N ILE A 8 2.59 4.50 3.20
CA ILE A 8 1.73 5.69 3.22
C ILE A 8 1.58 6.15 4.68
N SER A 9 2.43 7.11 5.07
CA SER A 9 2.58 7.56 6.45
C SER A 9 1.73 8.78 6.78
N GLY A 10 1.14 8.80 7.97
CA GLY A 10 0.51 10.00 8.52
C GLY A 10 -0.28 9.80 9.80
N GLY A 11 -0.72 10.92 10.39
CA GLY A 11 -1.49 10.97 11.63
C GLY A 11 -2.85 10.24 11.59
N SER A 12 -3.55 10.20 12.73
CA SER A 12 -4.86 9.54 12.82
C SER A 12 -5.92 10.26 12.01
N SER A 13 -6.89 9.52 11.48
CA SER A 13 -8.14 10.10 10.95
C SER A 13 -7.95 11.13 9.82
N ILE A 14 -6.87 11.00 9.05
CA ILE A 14 -6.58 11.87 7.91
C ILE A 14 -6.98 11.27 6.56
N GLY A 15 -7.53 10.04 6.53
CA GLY A 15 -8.01 9.38 5.31
C GLY A 15 -7.06 8.37 4.67
N LYS A 16 -6.03 7.89 5.38
CA LYS A 16 -5.05 6.93 4.85
C LYS A 16 -5.70 5.63 4.36
N SER A 17 -6.48 4.97 5.22
CA SER A 17 -7.20 3.73 4.85
C SER A 17 -8.04 3.92 3.60
N THR A 18 -8.73 5.05 3.49
CA THR A 18 -9.52 5.41 2.30
C THR A 18 -8.66 5.56 1.06
N ALA A 19 -7.49 6.21 1.17
CA ALA A 19 -6.56 6.34 0.05
C ALA A 19 -5.96 4.98 -0.36
N VAL A 20 -5.61 4.11 0.58
CA VAL A 20 -5.12 2.76 0.26
C VAL A 20 -6.22 1.91 -0.37
N ASN A 21 -7.46 2.02 0.10
CA ASN A 21 -8.60 1.34 -0.55
C ASN A 21 -8.80 1.84 -1.99
N ALA A 22 -8.67 3.15 -2.25
CA ALA A 22 -8.70 3.66 -3.62
C ALA A 22 -7.57 3.05 -4.48
N VAL A 23 -6.37 2.81 -3.92
CA VAL A 23 -5.30 2.09 -4.63
C VAL A 23 -5.72 0.66 -4.95
N ILE A 24 -6.36 -0.06 -4.03
CA ILE A 24 -6.87 -1.43 -4.26
C ILE A 24 -7.86 -1.45 -5.43
N ASP A 25 -8.74 -0.45 -5.50
CA ASP A 25 -9.77 -0.36 -6.55
C ASP A 25 -9.17 0.00 -7.92
N VAL A 26 -8.22 0.95 -7.95
CA VAL A 26 -7.65 1.48 -9.19
C VAL A 26 -6.58 0.58 -9.77
N LEU A 27 -5.68 0.05 -8.93
CA LEU A 27 -4.47 -0.65 -9.38
C LEU A 27 -4.76 -1.73 -10.44
N PRO A 28 -5.71 -2.66 -10.26
CA PRO A 28 -5.97 -3.72 -11.23
C PRO A 28 -6.38 -3.19 -12.62
N SER A 29 -7.06 -2.04 -12.69
CA SER A 29 -7.52 -1.46 -13.96
C SER A 29 -6.36 -1.01 -14.87
N HIS A 30 -5.18 -0.77 -14.31
CA HIS A 30 -3.99 -0.40 -15.08
C HIS A 30 -3.24 -1.61 -15.65
N PHE A 31 -3.51 -2.83 -15.18
CA PHE A 31 -2.74 -4.00 -15.54
C PHE A 31 -3.67 -5.09 -16.09
N PRO A 32 -3.83 -5.18 -17.42
CA PRO A 32 -4.62 -6.23 -18.04
C PRO A 32 -4.17 -7.62 -17.55
N GLY A 33 -5.13 -8.43 -17.08
CA GLY A 33 -4.86 -9.75 -16.53
C GLY A 33 -4.46 -9.76 -15.05
N ALA A 34 -4.53 -8.62 -14.34
CA ALA A 34 -4.36 -8.60 -12.89
C ALA A 34 -5.41 -9.47 -12.18
N ILE A 35 -4.95 -10.27 -11.22
CA ILE A 35 -5.80 -11.12 -10.38
C ILE A 35 -5.79 -10.55 -8.96
N VAL A 36 -6.98 -10.39 -8.37
CA VAL A 36 -7.15 -9.79 -7.04
C VAL A 36 -7.67 -10.84 -6.06
N GLU A 37 -6.89 -11.11 -5.01
CA GLU A 37 -7.24 -12.03 -3.90
C GLU A 37 -7.50 -11.20 -2.64
N PHE A 38 -8.76 -11.13 -2.20
CA PHE A 38 -9.12 -10.50 -0.92
C PHE A 38 -8.97 -11.50 0.22
N LEU A 39 -8.07 -11.19 1.17
CA LEU A 39 -7.84 -12.00 2.36
C LEU A 39 -8.66 -11.52 3.56
N ILE A 40 -8.91 -10.21 3.63
CA ILE A 40 -9.78 -9.58 4.63
C ILE A 40 -10.58 -8.48 3.94
N THR A 41 -11.88 -8.40 4.25
CA THR A 41 -12.81 -7.36 3.80
C THR A 41 -13.57 -6.76 4.99
N GLY A 42 -14.22 -5.60 4.80
CA GLY A 42 -15.05 -4.97 5.81
C GLY A 42 -14.52 -3.65 6.36
N GLY A 43 -14.21 -2.70 5.47
CA GLY A 43 -13.76 -1.34 5.80
C GLY A 43 -12.27 -1.14 5.59
N ASP A 44 -11.46 -1.90 6.33
CA ASP A 44 -10.04 -2.04 6.02
C ASP A 44 -9.78 -3.37 5.31
N ASN A 45 -9.08 -3.34 4.19
CA ASN A 45 -8.83 -4.51 3.34
C ASN A 45 -7.38 -4.99 3.41
N ARG A 46 -7.22 -6.31 3.31
CA ARG A 46 -5.93 -6.98 3.09
C ARG A 46 -6.04 -7.76 1.78
N VAL A 47 -5.22 -7.41 0.81
CA VAL A 47 -5.34 -7.90 -0.56
C VAL A 47 -3.99 -8.34 -1.11
N ILE A 48 -3.99 -9.37 -1.94
CA ILE A 48 -2.86 -9.69 -2.81
C ILE A 48 -3.31 -9.47 -4.26
N VAL A 49 -2.59 -8.62 -4.98
CA VAL A 49 -2.78 -8.41 -6.42
C VAL A 49 -1.63 -9.11 -7.15
N THR A 50 -1.95 -9.95 -8.13
CA THR A 50 -0.96 -10.63 -8.97
C THR A 50 -1.01 -10.06 -10.38
N ILE A 51 0.15 -9.61 -10.89
CA ILE A 51 0.33 -9.04 -12.22
C ILE A 51 1.47 -9.80 -12.91
N GLY A 52 1.13 -10.72 -13.81
CA GLY A 52 2.09 -11.70 -14.33
C GLY A 52 2.67 -12.52 -13.17
N ASP A 53 4.01 -12.54 -13.05
CA ASP A 53 4.71 -13.25 -11.96
C ASP A 53 4.95 -12.37 -10.70
N ILE A 54 4.48 -11.12 -10.72
CA ILE A 54 4.67 -10.16 -9.62
C ILE A 54 3.45 -10.18 -8.70
N LYS A 55 3.70 -10.35 -7.40
CA LYS A 55 2.71 -10.27 -6.34
C LYS A 55 2.88 -9.00 -5.52
N ILE A 56 1.76 -8.36 -5.26
CA ILE A 56 1.67 -7.09 -4.54
C ILE A 56 0.78 -7.28 -3.33
N GLY A 57 1.34 -7.15 -2.13
CA GLY A 57 0.57 -7.18 -0.88
C GLY A 57 0.07 -5.78 -0.53
N ILE A 58 -1.21 -5.62 -0.23
CA ILE A 58 -1.80 -4.33 0.11
C ILE A 58 -2.53 -4.42 1.46
N GLU A 59 -2.21 -3.52 2.39
CA GLU A 59 -2.83 -3.43 3.71
C GLU A 59 -3.29 -1.99 4.01
N SER A 60 -4.60 -1.78 4.11
CA SER A 60 -5.15 -0.44 4.38
C SER A 60 -5.13 -0.04 5.86
N GLN A 61 -5.08 -1.01 6.79
CA GLN A 61 -5.11 -0.72 8.22
C GLN A 61 -3.71 -0.35 8.72
N GLY A 62 -3.56 0.89 9.21
CA GLY A 62 -2.26 1.47 9.61
C GLY A 62 -2.17 1.96 11.06
N ASP A 63 -3.05 1.48 11.95
CA ASP A 63 -3.16 1.96 13.33
C ASP A 63 -2.17 1.29 14.30
N PRO A 64 -1.83 1.91 15.44
CA PRO A 64 -1.05 1.25 16.49
C PRO A 64 -1.79 0.00 17.00
N GLY A 65 -1.08 -1.12 17.18
CA GLY A 65 -1.71 -2.40 17.53
C GLY A 65 -2.56 -3.01 16.42
N SER A 66 -2.52 -2.44 15.19
CA SER A 66 -3.21 -3.01 14.03
C SER A 66 -2.59 -4.30 13.54
N ARG A 67 -3.27 -4.89 12.57
CA ARG A 67 -2.86 -6.12 11.88
C ARG A 67 -1.65 -5.96 10.96
N LEU A 68 -1.11 -4.74 10.77
CA LEU A 68 -0.02 -4.50 9.81
C LEU A 68 1.18 -5.46 9.98
N PRO A 69 1.76 -5.66 11.18
CA PRO A 69 2.91 -6.56 11.34
C PRO A 69 2.61 -8.02 10.92
N GLU A 70 1.37 -8.47 11.13
CA GLU A 70 0.93 -9.79 10.68
C GLU A 70 0.75 -9.81 9.15
N SER A 71 0.15 -8.76 8.57
CA SER A 71 0.01 -8.62 7.12
C SER A 71 1.36 -8.68 6.42
N LEU A 72 2.37 -7.98 6.95
CA LEU A 72 3.73 -7.99 6.39
C LEU A 72 4.33 -9.40 6.40
N LYS A 73 4.15 -10.18 7.49
CA LYS A 73 4.60 -11.59 7.55
C LYS A 73 3.90 -12.45 6.49
N ILE A 74 2.59 -12.26 6.31
CA ILE A 74 1.82 -12.98 5.29
C ILE A 74 2.31 -12.62 3.89
N PHE A 75 2.53 -11.34 3.60
CA PHE A 75 3.02 -10.89 2.29
C PHE A 75 4.41 -11.45 1.98
N LEU A 76 5.32 -11.47 2.96
CA LEU A 76 6.62 -12.13 2.82
C LEU A 76 6.47 -13.63 2.53
N ALA A 77 5.64 -14.35 3.29
CA ALA A 77 5.42 -15.78 3.11
C ALA A 77 4.75 -16.12 1.76
N ARG A 78 3.94 -15.20 1.22
CA ARG A 78 3.29 -15.35 -0.09
C ARG A 78 4.19 -14.95 -1.26
N GLY A 79 5.39 -14.43 -0.97
CA GLY A 79 6.38 -14.01 -1.95
C GLY A 79 6.02 -12.69 -2.64
N CYS A 80 5.34 -11.78 -1.95
CA CYS A 80 5.08 -10.44 -2.49
C CYS A 80 6.39 -9.67 -2.69
N GLN A 81 6.61 -9.18 -3.90
CA GLN A 81 7.78 -8.37 -4.25
C GLN A 81 7.53 -6.87 -3.99
N ILE A 82 6.27 -6.44 -4.07
CA ILE A 82 5.85 -5.07 -3.75
C ILE A 82 4.85 -5.13 -2.59
N ILE A 83 4.99 -4.22 -1.63
CA ILE A 83 4.03 -4.05 -0.53
C ILE A 83 3.56 -2.61 -0.48
N ILE A 84 2.25 -2.38 -0.41
CA ILE A 84 1.65 -1.06 -0.21
C ILE A 84 0.91 -1.07 1.12
N CYS A 85 1.25 -0.17 2.04
CA CYS A 85 0.60 -0.18 3.34
C CYS A 85 0.42 1.20 3.96
N ALA A 86 -0.65 1.35 4.75
CA ALA A 86 -0.81 2.50 5.62
C ALA A 86 0.03 2.35 6.89
N THR A 87 0.68 3.43 7.32
CA THR A 87 1.44 3.45 8.59
C THR A 87 1.18 4.73 9.38
N ARG A 88 1.49 4.72 10.67
CA ARG A 88 1.61 5.97 11.45
C ARG A 88 2.92 6.68 11.11
N THR A 89 3.12 7.85 11.70
CA THR A 89 4.36 8.63 11.60
C THR A 89 5.45 8.16 12.57
N SER A 90 5.10 7.32 13.55
CA SER A 90 6.02 6.74 14.52
C SER A 90 5.40 5.48 15.15
N GLY A 91 6.22 4.71 15.87
CA GLY A 91 5.77 3.56 16.66
C GLY A 91 5.74 2.24 15.89
N GLY A 92 4.96 1.28 16.39
CA GLY A 92 5.03 -0.12 15.95
C GLY A 92 4.81 -0.37 14.47
N THR A 93 3.94 0.40 13.80
CA THR A 93 3.71 0.24 12.35
C THR A 93 4.89 0.74 11.51
N VAL A 94 5.55 1.83 11.94
CA VAL A 94 6.78 2.32 11.30
C VAL A 94 7.92 1.33 11.51
N ASN A 95 8.09 0.86 12.75
CA ASN A 95 9.14 -0.11 13.08
C ASN A 95 8.97 -1.42 12.30
N ALA A 96 7.72 -1.87 12.08
CA ALA A 96 7.44 -3.07 11.29
C ALA A 96 7.83 -2.91 9.82
N VAL A 97 7.59 -1.73 9.22
CA VAL A 97 8.06 -1.44 7.85
C VAL A 97 9.58 -1.33 7.79
N GLN A 98 10.19 -0.63 8.75
CA GLN A 98 11.65 -0.49 8.82
C GLN A 98 12.34 -1.85 8.92
N ALA A 99 11.77 -2.79 9.68
CA ALA A 99 12.28 -4.15 9.79
C ALA A 99 12.30 -4.92 8.46
N LEU A 100 11.48 -4.55 7.47
CA LEU A 100 11.56 -5.12 6.12
C LEU A 100 12.81 -4.66 5.38
N GLN A 101 13.20 -3.40 5.55
CA GLN A 101 14.44 -2.88 5.00
C GLN A 101 15.64 -3.57 5.63
N ASP A 102 15.64 -3.63 6.96
CA ASP A 102 16.79 -4.08 7.72
C ASP A 102 17.02 -5.61 7.60
N ASN A 103 15.94 -6.39 7.53
CA ASN A 103 16.01 -7.86 7.60
C ASN A 103 15.61 -8.60 6.32
N HIS A 104 14.92 -7.93 5.38
CA HIS A 104 14.32 -8.59 4.21
C HIS A 104 14.72 -7.97 2.86
N GLN A 105 15.69 -7.04 2.86
CA GLN A 105 16.25 -6.39 1.65
C GLN A 105 15.20 -5.63 0.82
N PHE A 106 14.11 -5.21 1.44
CA PHE A 106 13.16 -4.31 0.80
C PHE A 106 13.73 -2.90 0.75
N ASP A 107 13.52 -2.20 -0.36
CA ASP A 107 13.58 -0.74 -0.36
C ASP A 107 12.31 -0.16 0.25
N VAL A 108 12.38 1.03 0.83
CA VAL A 108 11.21 1.69 1.43
C VAL A 108 11.02 3.07 0.82
N ILE A 109 9.91 3.22 0.11
CA ILE A 109 9.41 4.50 -0.38
C ILE A 109 8.39 5.01 0.62
N TRP A 110 8.78 6.02 1.39
CA TRP A 110 7.87 6.73 2.29
C TRP A 110 7.12 7.82 1.53
N THR A 111 5.80 7.81 1.62
CA THR A 111 4.94 8.83 1.00
C THR A 111 3.80 9.23 1.92
N LYS A 112 3.10 10.30 1.58
CA LYS A 112 1.85 10.72 2.21
C LYS A 112 0.75 10.69 1.18
N HIS A 113 -0.45 10.31 1.57
CA HIS A 113 -1.60 10.46 0.70
C HIS A 113 -1.91 11.96 0.51
N TYR A 114 -2.52 12.29 -0.63
CA TYR A 114 -2.96 13.65 -0.88
C TYR A 114 -4.12 14.01 0.05
N SER A 115 -4.09 15.23 0.59
CA SER A 115 -5.11 15.70 1.53
C SER A 115 -5.38 17.19 1.35
N SER A 116 -6.62 17.59 1.55
CA SER A 116 -7.06 18.99 1.54
C SER A 116 -7.77 19.32 2.85
N LYS A 117 -7.70 20.60 3.25
CA LYS A 117 -8.45 21.13 4.40
C LYS A 117 -9.94 21.34 4.06
N GLU A 118 -10.27 21.53 2.79
CA GLU A 118 -11.64 21.64 2.26
C GLU A 118 -12.23 20.22 2.08
N LYS A 119 -12.76 19.65 3.16
CA LYS A 119 -12.74 18.20 3.41
C LYS A 119 -13.84 17.32 2.78
N HIS A 120 -14.81 17.86 2.04
CA HIS A 120 -16.02 17.08 1.75
C HIS A 120 -16.27 16.71 0.28
N ALA A 121 -16.15 17.64 -0.68
CA ALA A 121 -16.44 17.32 -2.08
C ALA A 121 -15.24 16.76 -2.86
N ALA A 122 -14.02 17.25 -2.56
CA ALA A 122 -12.83 16.93 -3.35
C ALA A 122 -12.12 15.63 -2.91
N THR A 123 -12.43 15.10 -1.72
CA THR A 123 -11.73 13.93 -1.15
C THR A 123 -11.74 12.69 -2.07
N PRO A 124 -12.85 12.31 -2.72
CA PRO A 124 -12.84 11.19 -3.66
C PRO A 124 -11.91 11.41 -4.86
N ILE A 125 -11.94 12.62 -5.45
CA ILE A 125 -11.11 12.98 -6.60
C ILE A 125 -9.62 13.00 -6.22
N ILE A 126 -9.29 13.54 -5.04
CA ILE A 126 -7.92 13.58 -4.54
C ILE A 126 -7.38 12.16 -4.27
N ASN A 127 -8.21 11.29 -3.68
CA ASN A 127 -7.84 9.89 -3.48
C ASN A 127 -7.69 9.14 -4.81
N GLN A 128 -8.52 9.44 -5.81
CA GLN A 128 -8.38 8.92 -7.16
C GLN A 128 -7.03 9.32 -7.76
N PHE A 129 -6.69 10.61 -7.76
CA PHE A 129 -5.38 11.07 -8.27
C PHE A 129 -4.20 10.41 -7.56
N PHE A 130 -4.30 10.26 -6.24
CA PHE A 130 -3.28 9.54 -5.48
C PHE A 130 -3.17 8.07 -5.93
N ALA A 131 -4.30 7.38 -6.09
CA ALA A 131 -4.34 6.00 -6.52
C ALA A 131 -3.78 5.79 -7.94
N GLU A 132 -4.12 6.68 -8.87
CA GLU A 132 -3.56 6.72 -10.23
C GLU A 132 -2.04 6.87 -10.21
N HIS A 133 -1.52 7.79 -9.40
CA HIS A 133 -0.08 7.98 -9.23
C HIS A 133 0.59 6.76 -8.61
N MET A 134 -0.05 6.08 -7.65
CA MET A 134 0.47 4.83 -7.08
C MET A 134 0.49 3.71 -8.14
N ALA A 135 -0.53 3.58 -8.97
CA ALA A 135 -0.53 2.62 -10.08
C ALA A 135 0.60 2.90 -11.09
N HIS A 136 0.86 4.18 -11.38
CA HIS A 136 2.00 4.57 -12.20
C HIS A 136 3.35 4.22 -11.55
N LEU A 137 3.52 4.52 -10.25
CA LEU A 137 4.73 4.16 -9.51
C LEU A 137 4.97 2.65 -9.51
N VAL A 138 3.93 1.85 -9.24
CA VAL A 138 4.00 0.38 -9.32
C VAL A 138 4.45 -0.08 -10.71
N ARG A 139 3.94 0.53 -11.79
CA ARG A 139 4.39 0.21 -13.15
C ARG A 139 5.88 0.49 -13.35
N GLN A 140 6.39 1.61 -12.86
CA GLN A 140 7.81 1.95 -12.98
C GLN A 140 8.70 0.97 -12.20
N LEU A 141 8.26 0.56 -11.00
CA LEU A 141 8.94 -0.48 -10.21
C LEU A 141 8.94 -1.82 -10.96
N ILE A 142 7.79 -2.24 -11.49
CA ILE A 142 7.69 -3.49 -12.28
C ILE A 142 8.65 -3.48 -13.47
N ASN A 143 8.73 -2.35 -14.17
CA ASN A 143 9.60 -2.17 -15.33
C ASN A 143 11.09 -1.99 -14.96
N GLY A 144 11.43 -1.87 -13.67
CA GLY A 144 12.81 -1.70 -13.18
C GLY A 144 13.43 -0.34 -13.53
N VAL A 145 12.60 0.68 -13.73
CA VAL A 145 13.06 2.06 -13.98
C VAL A 145 13.49 2.74 -12.67
N ILE A 146 12.86 2.36 -11.57
CA ILE A 146 13.14 2.80 -10.19
C ILE A 146 13.54 1.57 -9.38
#